data_AF-A0AAV1ASZ1-F1
#
_entry.id   AF-A0AAV1ASZ1-F1
#
_cell.length_a   1.000
_cell.length_b   1.000
_cell.length_c   1.000
_cell.angle_alpha   90.00
_cell.angle_beta   90.00
_cell.angle_gamma   90.00
#
_symmetry.space_group_name_H-M   'P 1'
#
loop_
_entity.id
_entity.type
_entity.pdbx_description
1 polymer ?
#
loop_
_entity_poly.entity_id
_entity_poly.type
_entity_poly.pdbx_seq_one_letter_code
_entity_poly.pdbx_strand_id
1 'polypeptide(L)'
;MTETHTTIKVVRDEDLEKHIGKDICFDLVALDKVKSFCVSKVITFNHFKKKLATMFGIPAQFQRFWVFAWRQNKTFRPSRPLTYIEESRSLTVGINEEFELESEAGLILFLEVERGLDLCPVPLLYLEKNDILLFFKVYDFEKETLRYVGRLFVKSRSKPSDILARLNEMAGFDPDQEIELYEEISFKPNVMCEPVDKKLTFKANELENGDIICFQKSSAMDNEKHFPFPDVPSYLQFVHIYELPISSFSQRIRRSKIMGEQTKIVIAEEPNVHRNTAAQYSEVDIETIKDQSSSKSNNSKFIIVDSEEVDALIEDDVIDVIDKVLSEEITISLPSQHSSLGQEARKLDPNLPQQLLQELRDIAFKEDLVEKFKEGCSQKVNFNFTAIKERIDANADAFTSWQLEHVNVIVNLLNKIVSMFDKLENLKKERVTAKKCTDEDNQELKRKRQKILTSKISLTNKQTELKSLDAEIADLKDKLEKLQGYRVKMVEIQDQEKGNITSFNKEVKSIIYRLADDKMKLKSVESNILEAQTELESHKKVYKTFRTIPPF
;
A
#
# COMPACT_ATOMS: atom_id res chain seq x y z
N MET A 1 -54.99 -9.36 21.36
CA MET A 1 -53.98 -9.75 22.37
C MET A 1 -52.74 -8.94 22.08
N THR A 2 -52.36 -8.02 22.96
CA THR A 2 -51.15 -7.22 22.76
C THR A 2 -49.94 -8.13 22.91
N GLU A 3 -49.11 -8.26 21.86
CA GLU A 3 -47.89 -9.04 21.91
C GLU A 3 -47.01 -8.53 23.05
N THR A 4 -46.84 -9.34 24.10
CA THR A 4 -46.05 -9.02 25.31
C THR A 4 -44.55 -9.24 25.13
N HIS A 5 -44.16 -9.84 24.00
CA HIS A 5 -42.79 -10.22 23.67
C HIS A 5 -42.40 -9.63 22.32
N THR A 6 -41.10 -9.42 22.12
CA THR A 6 -40.49 -8.99 20.87
C THR A 6 -39.34 -9.93 20.53
N THR A 7 -39.08 -10.10 19.24
CA THR A 7 -37.95 -10.89 18.75
C THR A 7 -36.77 -9.97 18.48
N ILE A 8 -35.62 -10.28 19.07
CA ILE A 8 -34.34 -9.63 18.79
C ILE A 8 -33.41 -10.63 18.12
N LYS A 9 -32.78 -10.27 17.01
CA LYS A 9 -31.70 -11.04 16.39
C LYS A 9 -30.36 -10.36 16.67
N VAL A 10 -29.38 -11.14 17.12
CA VAL A 10 -28.04 -10.62 17.44
C VAL A 10 -27.02 -11.28 16.54
N VAL A 11 -26.45 -10.50 15.64
CA VAL A 11 -25.39 -10.86 14.71
C VAL A 11 -24.04 -10.63 15.37
N ARG A 12 -23.10 -11.58 15.28
CA ARG A 12 -21.73 -11.45 15.77
C ARG A 12 -20.73 -11.73 14.65
N ASP A 13 -19.48 -11.35 14.85
CA ASP A 13 -18.38 -11.65 13.93
C ASP A 13 -18.29 -13.15 13.59
N GLU A 14 -18.52 -14.05 14.57
CA GLU A 14 -18.50 -15.50 14.32
C GLU A 14 -19.65 -15.97 13.41
N ASP A 15 -20.79 -15.28 13.45
CA ASP A 15 -21.93 -15.59 12.59
C ASP A 15 -21.64 -15.11 11.14
N LEU A 16 -20.98 -13.95 10.98
CA LEU A 16 -20.53 -13.41 9.69
C LEU A 16 -19.51 -14.35 9.03
N GLU A 17 -18.48 -14.77 9.79
CA GLU A 17 -17.44 -15.71 9.32
C GLU A 17 -18.03 -17.05 8.90
N LYS A 18 -19.06 -17.52 9.60
CA LYS A 18 -19.70 -18.80 9.30
C LYS A 18 -20.54 -18.74 8.02
N HIS A 19 -21.26 -17.65 7.79
CA HIS A 19 -22.27 -17.56 6.72
C HIS A 19 -21.73 -16.97 5.42
N ILE A 20 -20.83 -15.98 5.49
CA ILE A 20 -20.25 -15.34 4.30
C ILE A 20 -19.34 -16.34 3.58
N GLY A 21 -19.59 -16.56 2.28
CA GLY A 21 -18.89 -17.54 1.46
C GLY A 21 -19.48 -18.94 1.48
N LYS A 22 -20.51 -19.20 2.30
CA LYS A 22 -21.22 -20.50 2.36
C LYS A 22 -22.70 -20.38 2.09
N ASP A 23 -23.32 -19.36 2.66
CA ASP A 23 -24.76 -19.12 2.63
C ASP A 23 -25.10 -17.85 1.84
N ILE A 24 -24.27 -16.81 2.01
CA ILE A 24 -24.39 -15.53 1.30
C ILE A 24 -23.02 -15.07 0.79
N CYS A 25 -23.02 -14.35 -0.34
CA CYS A 25 -21.81 -13.72 -0.89
C CYS A 25 -21.90 -12.20 -0.78
N PHE A 26 -23.09 -11.65 -0.98
CA PHE A 26 -23.42 -10.24 -0.87
C PHE A 26 -24.08 -9.94 0.48
N ASP A 27 -23.83 -8.72 0.96
CA ASP A 27 -24.21 -8.18 2.26
C ASP A 27 -23.58 -8.93 3.45
N LEU A 28 -23.98 -8.56 4.67
CA LEU A 28 -23.40 -9.12 5.90
C LEU A 28 -24.14 -10.34 6.45
N VAL A 29 -25.48 -10.39 6.33
CA VAL A 29 -26.25 -11.32 7.18
C VAL A 29 -27.39 -12.06 6.47
N ALA A 30 -27.38 -13.39 6.63
CA ALA A 30 -28.52 -14.25 6.39
C ALA A 30 -29.42 -14.27 7.64
N LEU A 31 -30.45 -13.42 7.67
CA LEU A 31 -31.28 -13.19 8.86
C LEU A 31 -32.02 -14.42 9.38
N ASP A 32 -32.21 -15.45 8.56
CA ASP A 32 -32.80 -16.74 8.90
C ASP A 32 -31.84 -17.64 9.70
N LYS A 33 -30.53 -17.40 9.62
CA LYS A 33 -29.49 -18.25 10.23
C LYS A 33 -28.89 -17.67 11.52
N VAL A 34 -29.32 -16.47 11.92
CA VAL A 34 -28.84 -15.79 13.13
C VAL A 34 -29.71 -16.12 14.34
N LYS A 35 -29.06 -16.23 15.50
CA LYS A 35 -29.75 -16.53 16.76
C LYS A 35 -30.77 -15.45 17.10
N SER A 36 -32.01 -15.90 17.29
CA SER A 36 -33.17 -15.07 17.64
C SER A 36 -33.50 -15.22 19.13
N PHE A 37 -33.88 -14.12 19.78
CA PHE A 37 -34.22 -14.03 21.18
C PHE A 37 -35.63 -13.51 21.33
N CYS A 38 -36.52 -14.33 21.87
CA CYS A 38 -37.84 -13.86 22.30
C CYS A 38 -37.71 -13.26 23.69
N VAL A 39 -37.95 -11.96 23.81
CA VAL A 39 -37.76 -11.20 25.05
C VAL A 39 -39.01 -10.41 25.40
N SER A 40 -39.35 -10.35 26.69
CA SER A 40 -40.48 -9.54 27.15
C SER A 40 -40.21 -8.08 26.85
N LYS A 41 -41.19 -7.39 26.26
CA LYS A 41 -41.11 -5.98 25.88
C LYS A 41 -40.84 -5.05 27.09
N VAL A 42 -41.18 -5.48 28.30
CA VAL A 42 -41.01 -4.71 29.55
C VAL A 42 -39.56 -4.69 30.05
N ILE A 43 -38.69 -5.61 29.61
CA ILE A 43 -37.29 -5.60 30.08
C ILE A 43 -36.52 -4.43 29.47
N THR A 44 -35.57 -3.89 30.22
CA THR A 44 -34.61 -2.90 29.70
C THR A 44 -33.53 -3.57 28.87
N PHE A 45 -32.98 -2.83 27.91
CA PHE A 45 -31.88 -3.34 27.08
C PHE A 45 -30.65 -3.70 27.93
N ASN A 46 -30.31 -2.90 28.94
CA ASN A 46 -29.26 -3.24 29.91
C ASN A 46 -29.47 -4.58 30.63
N HIS A 47 -30.72 -4.95 30.94
CA HIS A 47 -31.00 -6.27 31.51
C HIS A 47 -30.82 -7.38 30.47
N PHE A 48 -31.15 -7.11 29.21
CA PHE A 48 -30.86 -8.01 28.09
C PHE A 48 -29.35 -8.22 27.87
N LYS A 49 -28.52 -7.16 27.94
CA LYS A 49 -27.04 -7.27 27.90
C LYS A 49 -26.48 -8.23 28.94
N LYS A 50 -27.01 -8.20 30.17
CA LYS A 50 -26.61 -9.13 31.25
C LYS A 50 -26.98 -10.59 30.94
N LYS A 51 -28.13 -10.82 30.30
CA LYS A 51 -28.51 -12.17 29.83
C LYS A 51 -27.56 -12.66 28.75
N LEU A 52 -27.25 -11.80 27.76
CA LEU A 52 -26.28 -12.11 26.71
C LEU A 52 -24.88 -12.34 27.29
N ALA A 53 -24.50 -11.62 28.34
CA ALA A 53 -23.20 -11.78 28.98
C ALA A 53 -23.00 -13.18 29.55
N THR A 54 -24.03 -13.73 30.19
CA THR A 54 -23.99 -15.09 30.74
C THR A 54 -23.91 -16.13 29.61
N MET A 55 -24.67 -15.91 28.54
CA MET A 55 -24.81 -16.89 27.46
C MET A 55 -23.60 -16.91 26.50
N PHE A 56 -23.02 -15.76 26.20
CA PHE A 56 -21.87 -15.66 25.31
C PHE A 56 -20.53 -15.59 26.05
N GLY A 57 -20.55 -15.49 27.39
CA GLY A 57 -19.33 -15.33 28.19
C GLY A 57 -18.64 -13.98 27.99
N ILE A 58 -19.37 -12.95 27.53
CA ILE A 58 -18.83 -11.62 27.25
C ILE A 58 -19.40 -10.63 28.27
N PRO A 59 -18.60 -10.03 29.16
CA PRO A 59 -19.10 -9.06 30.14
C PRO A 59 -19.91 -7.91 29.49
N ALA A 60 -20.99 -7.48 30.13
CA ALA A 60 -21.91 -6.48 29.56
C ALA A 60 -21.23 -5.15 29.21
N GLN A 61 -20.15 -4.79 29.93
CA GLN A 61 -19.35 -3.60 29.67
C GLN A 61 -18.46 -3.71 28.41
N PHE A 62 -18.25 -4.92 27.88
CA PHE A 62 -17.47 -5.19 26.66
C PHE A 62 -18.37 -5.45 25.45
N GLN A 63 -19.67 -5.13 25.57
CA GLN A 63 -20.65 -5.28 24.50
C GLN A 63 -21.11 -3.92 24.00
N ARG A 64 -20.95 -3.65 22.71
CA ARG A 64 -21.60 -2.53 22.02
C ARG A 64 -22.51 -3.07 20.93
N PHE A 65 -23.72 -2.55 20.88
CA PHE A 65 -24.72 -2.98 19.92
C PHE A 65 -24.91 -1.92 18.86
N TRP A 66 -24.91 -2.34 17.61
CA TRP A 66 -25.19 -1.50 16.45
C TRP A 66 -26.54 -1.89 15.88
N VAL A 67 -27.37 -0.90 15.56
CA VAL A 67 -28.66 -1.13 14.93
C VAL A 67 -28.46 -1.29 13.43
N PHE A 68 -29.08 -2.32 12.85
CA PHE A 68 -29.15 -2.42 11.40
C PHE A 68 -30.21 -1.47 10.85
N ALA A 69 -29.92 -0.88 9.69
CA ALA A 69 -30.88 -0.05 8.97
C ALA A 69 -30.88 -0.41 7.47
N TRP A 70 -32.05 -0.23 6.85
CA TRP A 70 -32.16 -0.24 5.40
C TRP A 70 -31.55 1.03 4.83
N ARG A 71 -30.88 0.88 3.69
CA ARG A 71 -30.30 1.98 2.94
C ARG A 71 -31.05 2.21 1.63
N GLN A 72 -30.82 3.36 1.00
CA GLN A 72 -31.44 3.73 -0.29
C GLN A 72 -31.13 2.70 -1.39
N ASN A 73 -29.94 2.09 -1.35
CA ASN A 73 -29.49 1.03 -2.28
C ASN A 73 -30.04 -0.37 -1.94
N LYS A 74 -31.03 -0.47 -1.03
CA LYS A 74 -31.69 -1.73 -0.60
C LYS A 74 -30.73 -2.74 0.05
N THR A 75 -29.62 -2.27 0.61
CA THR A 75 -28.78 -3.07 1.51
C THR A 75 -29.25 -2.93 2.95
N PHE A 76 -28.93 -3.91 3.80
CA PHE A 76 -29.31 -3.91 5.21
C PHE A 76 -28.07 -4.09 6.09
N ARG A 77 -27.57 -2.98 6.65
CA ARG A 77 -26.24 -2.92 7.28
C ARG A 77 -26.25 -2.23 8.65
N PRO A 78 -25.26 -2.50 9.52
CA PRO A 78 -25.09 -1.76 10.77
C PRO A 78 -24.86 -0.28 10.48
N SER A 79 -25.69 0.61 11.06
CA SER A 79 -25.64 2.05 10.75
C SER A 79 -25.03 2.89 11.87
N ARG A 80 -25.45 2.63 13.12
CA ARG A 80 -24.99 3.36 14.30
C ARG A 80 -25.04 2.51 15.56
N PRO A 81 -24.20 2.80 16.56
CA PRO A 81 -24.33 2.18 17.87
C PRO A 81 -25.60 2.65 18.59
N LEU A 82 -26.11 1.82 19.48
CA LEU A 82 -27.12 2.21 20.46
C LEU A 82 -26.54 3.26 21.42
N THR A 83 -27.33 4.28 21.69
CA THR A 83 -27.04 5.32 22.66
C THR A 83 -27.30 4.82 24.08
N TYR A 84 -26.66 5.45 25.07
CA TYR A 84 -26.92 5.16 26.48
C TYR A 84 -28.39 5.31 26.86
N ILE A 85 -29.10 6.27 26.25
CA ILE A 85 -30.53 6.49 26.48
C ILE A 85 -31.33 5.29 25.97
N GLU A 86 -31.07 4.83 24.74
CA GLU A 86 -31.73 3.64 24.18
C GLU A 86 -31.41 2.38 25.02
N GLU A 87 -30.17 2.21 25.49
CA GLU A 87 -29.79 1.08 26.34
C GLU A 87 -30.48 1.09 27.72
N SER A 88 -30.83 2.28 28.21
CA SER A 88 -31.51 2.47 29.50
C SER A 88 -33.03 2.27 29.43
N ARG A 89 -33.62 2.36 28.23
CA ARG A 89 -35.07 2.24 28.00
C ARG A 89 -35.53 0.78 27.91
N SER A 90 -36.85 0.59 28.01
CA SER A 90 -37.51 -0.68 27.69
C SER A 90 -37.45 -0.94 26.19
N LEU A 91 -37.35 -2.22 25.82
CA LEU A 91 -37.20 -2.65 24.42
C LEU A 91 -38.36 -2.22 23.51
N THR A 92 -39.55 -1.98 24.05
CA THR A 92 -40.74 -1.55 23.29
C THR A 92 -40.78 -0.08 22.90
N VAL A 93 -40.32 0.80 23.81
CA VAL A 93 -40.58 2.25 23.71
C VAL A 93 -39.33 2.98 23.21
N GLY A 94 -38.14 2.43 23.46
CA GLY A 94 -36.89 3.12 23.13
C GLY A 94 -36.37 2.92 21.71
N ILE A 95 -36.59 1.74 21.10
CA ILE A 95 -35.90 1.32 19.86
C ILE A 95 -36.88 1.14 18.69
N ASN A 96 -38.19 1.02 18.92
CA ASN A 96 -39.15 0.83 17.84
C ASN A 96 -39.84 2.13 17.40
N GLU A 97 -39.96 3.14 18.28
CA GLU A 97 -40.66 4.41 17.97
C GLU A 97 -39.90 5.31 16.98
N GLU A 98 -38.57 5.15 16.84
CA GLU A 98 -37.75 5.93 15.90
C GLU A 98 -37.40 5.18 14.59
N PHE A 99 -37.62 3.86 14.52
CA PHE A 99 -36.91 3.04 13.54
C PHE A 99 -37.72 2.57 12.32
N GLU A 100 -39.02 2.89 12.21
CA GLU A 100 -39.90 2.35 11.13
C GLU A 100 -39.60 0.87 10.82
N LEU A 101 -39.24 0.08 11.84
CA LEU A 101 -39.02 -1.36 11.70
C LEU A 101 -40.41 -2.02 11.76
N GLU A 102 -41.26 -1.68 10.79
CA GLU A 102 -42.41 -2.48 10.35
C GLU A 102 -41.93 -3.76 9.65
N SER A 103 -40.86 -4.37 10.16
CA SER A 103 -40.40 -5.67 9.71
C SER A 103 -40.97 -6.71 10.63
N GLU A 104 -41.72 -7.67 10.07
CA GLU A 104 -42.13 -8.90 10.75
C GLU A 104 -40.93 -9.67 11.37
N ALA A 105 -39.68 -9.35 10.99
CA ALA A 105 -38.45 -10.00 11.44
C ALA A 105 -37.93 -9.57 12.83
N GLY A 106 -38.48 -8.51 13.43
CA GLY A 106 -38.06 -7.98 14.73
C GLY A 106 -36.81 -7.09 14.71
N LEU A 107 -36.27 -6.75 15.88
CA LEU A 107 -35.11 -5.87 16.03
C LEU A 107 -33.82 -6.63 15.73
N ILE A 108 -33.00 -6.13 14.80
CA ILE A 108 -31.75 -6.78 14.38
C ILE A 108 -30.56 -5.91 14.79
N LEU A 109 -29.62 -6.52 15.50
CA LEU A 109 -28.47 -5.84 16.08
C LEU A 109 -27.18 -6.56 15.72
N PHE A 110 -26.11 -5.81 15.47
CA PHE A 110 -24.75 -6.33 15.44
C PHE A 110 -24.09 -6.12 16.81
N LEU A 111 -23.56 -7.19 17.39
CA LEU A 111 -22.82 -7.17 18.65
C LEU A 111 -21.32 -7.04 18.37
N GLU A 112 -20.80 -5.85 18.63
CA GLU A 112 -19.38 -5.53 18.61
C GLU A 112 -18.71 -6.01 19.90
N VAL A 113 -17.62 -6.77 19.74
CA VAL A 113 -16.79 -7.30 20.82
C VAL A 113 -15.33 -7.16 20.40
N GLU A 114 -14.51 -6.52 21.22
CA GLU A 114 -13.06 -6.50 21.04
C GLU A 114 -12.43 -7.68 21.79
N ARG A 115 -11.46 -8.34 21.17
CA ARG A 115 -10.75 -9.49 21.74
C ARG A 115 -9.25 -9.22 21.82
N GLY A 116 -8.63 -9.61 22.94
CA GLY A 116 -7.19 -9.56 23.13
C GLY A 116 -6.47 -10.67 22.36
N LEU A 117 -5.13 -10.69 22.45
CA LEU A 117 -4.28 -11.74 21.86
C LEU A 117 -4.59 -13.14 22.43
N ASP A 118 -5.11 -13.19 23.65
CA ASP A 118 -5.59 -14.39 24.33
C ASP A 118 -7.04 -14.76 23.95
N LEU A 119 -7.62 -14.09 22.94
CA LEU A 119 -9.00 -14.22 22.46
C LEU A 119 -10.06 -13.87 23.52
N CYS A 120 -9.64 -13.35 24.68
CA CYS A 120 -10.54 -12.95 25.74
C CYS A 120 -11.16 -11.58 25.42
N PRO A 121 -12.45 -11.36 25.75
CA PRO A 121 -13.08 -10.06 25.56
C PRO A 121 -12.35 -8.96 26.36
N VAL A 122 -12.03 -7.86 25.69
CA VAL A 122 -11.34 -6.70 26.28
C VAL A 122 -12.25 -5.46 26.27
N PRO A 123 -11.93 -4.41 27.05
CA PRO A 123 -12.64 -3.14 26.96
C PRO A 123 -12.68 -2.60 25.53
N LEU A 124 -13.87 -2.17 25.10
CA LEU A 124 -14.10 -1.60 23.78
C LEU A 124 -13.36 -0.26 23.64
N LEU A 125 -12.88 0.02 22.43
CA LEU A 125 -12.30 1.32 22.10
C LEU A 125 -13.38 2.41 22.11
N TYR A 126 -13.04 3.60 22.62
CA TYR A 126 -13.96 4.74 22.56
C TYR A 126 -14.17 5.17 21.10
N LEU A 127 -15.43 5.30 20.68
CA LEU A 127 -15.76 5.79 19.33
C LEU A 127 -15.70 7.30 19.30
N GLU A 128 -14.78 7.83 18.51
CA GLU A 128 -14.77 9.24 18.16
C GLU A 128 -15.78 9.53 17.04
N LYS A 129 -16.23 10.79 16.97
CA LYS A 129 -17.21 11.25 15.96
C LYS A 129 -16.77 10.98 14.51
N ASN A 130 -15.48 10.84 14.27
CA ASN A 130 -14.90 10.62 12.95
C ASN A 130 -14.58 9.14 12.67
N ASP A 131 -14.86 8.23 13.59
CA ASP A 131 -14.63 6.80 13.39
C ASP A 131 -15.73 6.20 12.53
N ILE A 132 -15.33 5.33 11.60
CA ILE A 132 -16.21 4.61 10.70
C ILE A 132 -15.96 3.12 10.90
N LEU A 133 -17.04 2.36 11.09
CA LEU A 133 -17.02 0.89 11.12
C LEU A 133 -17.08 0.33 9.70
N LEU A 134 -16.01 -0.32 9.25
CA LEU A 134 -15.93 -1.00 7.96
C LEU A 134 -15.78 -2.52 8.15
N PHE A 135 -16.37 -3.28 7.24
CA PHE A 135 -16.31 -4.74 7.18
C PHE A 135 -15.49 -5.17 5.98
N PHE A 136 -14.77 -6.28 6.13
CA PHE A 136 -13.81 -6.72 5.12
C PHE A 136 -14.08 -8.16 4.69
N LYS A 137 -14.12 -8.36 3.37
CA LYS A 137 -14.19 -9.69 2.74
C LYS A 137 -12.96 -9.86 1.85
N VAL A 138 -12.37 -11.04 1.84
CA VAL A 138 -11.29 -11.36 0.90
C VAL A 138 -11.77 -12.37 -0.13
N TYR A 139 -11.48 -12.08 -1.38
CA TYR A 139 -11.74 -12.95 -2.51
C TYR A 139 -10.45 -13.67 -2.91
N ASP A 140 -10.55 -14.98 -3.02
CA ASP A 140 -9.50 -15.85 -3.55
C ASP A 140 -9.96 -16.34 -4.93
N PHE A 141 -9.41 -15.75 -5.99
CA PHE A 141 -9.75 -16.09 -7.37
C PHE A 141 -9.29 -17.50 -7.79
N GLU A 142 -8.29 -18.08 -7.11
CA GLU A 142 -7.84 -19.45 -7.40
C GLU A 142 -8.83 -20.48 -6.87
N LYS A 143 -9.40 -20.20 -5.69
CA LYS A 143 -10.41 -21.04 -5.05
C LYS A 143 -11.84 -20.66 -5.43
N GLU A 144 -12.02 -19.49 -6.05
CA GLU A 144 -13.30 -18.88 -6.37
C GLU A 144 -14.17 -18.72 -5.10
N THR A 145 -13.55 -18.33 -3.98
CA THR A 145 -14.22 -18.20 -2.68
C THR A 145 -14.08 -16.79 -2.13
N LEU A 146 -15.20 -16.22 -1.69
CA LEU A 146 -15.25 -14.99 -0.91
C LEU A 146 -15.45 -15.33 0.57
N ARG A 147 -14.63 -14.78 1.46
CA ARG A 147 -14.74 -15.05 2.91
C ARG A 147 -14.67 -13.75 3.70
N TYR A 148 -15.38 -13.69 4.83
CA TYR A 148 -15.24 -12.61 5.80
C TYR A 148 -13.90 -12.72 6.53
N VAL A 149 -13.24 -11.58 6.76
CA VAL A 149 -11.95 -11.54 7.49
C VAL A 149 -11.97 -10.65 8.72
N GLY A 150 -13.07 -9.94 8.97
CA GLY A 150 -13.24 -9.10 10.14
C GLY A 150 -13.70 -7.69 9.80
N ARG A 151 -13.61 -6.83 10.80
CA ARG A 151 -14.01 -5.42 10.77
C ARG A 151 -12.89 -4.54 11.31
N LEU A 152 -12.88 -3.27 10.92
CA LEU A 152 -11.98 -2.25 11.49
C LEU A 152 -12.75 -0.96 11.75
N PHE A 153 -12.31 -0.24 12.78
CA PHE A 153 -12.62 1.18 12.94
C PHE A 153 -11.53 2.01 12.27
N VAL A 154 -11.92 2.84 11.31
CA VAL A 154 -11.01 3.74 10.59
C VAL A 154 -11.42 5.19 10.80
N LYS A 155 -10.46 6.11 10.70
CA LYS A 155 -10.77 7.55 10.73
C LYS A 155 -11.32 7.94 9.36
N SER A 156 -12.48 8.59 9.30
CA SER A 156 -13.09 9.09 8.06
C SER A 156 -12.15 9.90 7.16
N ARG A 157 -11.18 10.61 7.77
CA ARG A 157 -10.18 11.43 7.08
C ARG A 157 -8.86 10.70 6.77
N SER A 158 -8.68 9.47 7.24
CA SER A 158 -7.54 8.61 6.85
C SER A 158 -7.77 7.97 5.48
N LYS A 159 -6.74 7.35 4.92
CA LYS A 159 -6.78 6.77 3.58
C LYS A 159 -6.82 5.24 3.65
N PRO A 160 -7.45 4.55 2.68
CA PRO A 160 -7.36 3.09 2.58
C PRO A 160 -5.92 2.57 2.46
N SER A 161 -4.99 3.37 1.89
CA SER A 161 -3.56 3.04 1.86
C SER A 161 -2.94 2.81 3.25
N ASP A 162 -3.49 3.45 4.28
CA ASP A 162 -2.92 3.45 5.63
C ASP A 162 -3.21 2.12 6.37
N ILE A 163 -4.17 1.34 5.88
CA ILE A 163 -4.60 0.08 6.51
C ILE A 163 -4.21 -1.18 5.73
N LEU A 164 -3.51 -1.06 4.59
CA LEU A 164 -3.21 -2.20 3.71
C LEU A 164 -2.44 -3.31 4.43
N ALA A 165 -1.42 -2.96 5.21
CA ALA A 165 -0.66 -3.95 6.00
C ALA A 165 -1.55 -4.71 6.99
N ARG A 166 -2.55 -4.04 7.59
CA ARG A 166 -3.51 -4.67 8.49
C ARG A 166 -4.48 -5.59 7.75
N LEU A 167 -4.91 -5.21 6.55
CA LEU A 167 -5.74 -6.06 5.70
C LEU A 167 -4.99 -7.32 5.25
N ASN A 168 -3.71 -7.19 4.90
CA ASN A 168 -2.84 -8.33 4.60
C ASN A 168 -2.72 -9.27 5.81
N GLU A 169 -2.48 -8.74 7.01
CA GLU A 169 -2.44 -9.52 8.25
C GLU A 169 -3.76 -10.28 8.48
N MET A 170 -4.91 -9.61 8.37
CA MET A 170 -6.24 -10.23 8.53
C MET A 170 -6.54 -11.30 7.47
N ALA A 171 -6.02 -11.13 6.26
CA ALA A 171 -6.14 -12.12 5.20
C ALA A 171 -5.13 -13.27 5.32
N GLY A 172 -4.09 -13.15 6.14
CA GLY A 172 -2.96 -14.08 6.15
C GLY A 172 -2.07 -13.99 4.91
N PHE A 173 -1.99 -12.80 4.30
CA PHE A 173 -1.09 -12.48 3.20
C PHE A 173 0.26 -11.97 3.72
N ASP A 174 1.24 -11.87 2.81
CA ASP A 174 2.49 -11.19 3.12
C ASP A 174 2.25 -9.70 3.43
N PRO A 175 2.95 -9.09 4.41
CA PRO A 175 2.75 -7.69 4.76
C PRO A 175 2.85 -6.72 3.58
N ASP A 176 3.74 -7.00 2.62
CA ASP A 176 4.00 -6.17 1.45
C ASP A 176 3.21 -6.65 0.21
N GLN A 177 2.28 -7.60 0.37
CA GLN A 177 1.43 -8.08 -0.72
C GLN A 177 0.60 -6.93 -1.31
N GLU A 178 0.73 -6.72 -2.62
CA GLU A 178 -0.15 -5.81 -3.34
C GLU A 178 -1.57 -6.40 -3.41
N ILE A 179 -2.55 -5.59 -2.98
CA ILE A 179 -3.96 -5.96 -2.94
C ILE A 179 -4.83 -4.89 -3.62
N GLU A 180 -5.89 -5.31 -4.29
CA GLU A 180 -6.94 -4.45 -4.86
C GLU A 180 -8.14 -4.37 -3.92
N LEU A 181 -8.76 -3.20 -3.84
CA LEU A 181 -9.88 -2.92 -2.96
C LEU A 181 -11.11 -2.55 -3.80
N TYR A 182 -12.25 -3.11 -3.45
CA TYR A 182 -13.53 -2.86 -4.08
C TYR A 182 -14.61 -2.65 -3.02
N GLU A 183 -15.44 -1.63 -3.19
CA GLU A 183 -16.61 -1.42 -2.36
C GLU A 183 -17.76 -2.28 -2.88
N GLU A 184 -18.41 -3.00 -1.98
CA GLU A 184 -19.65 -3.72 -2.29
C GLU A 184 -20.85 -2.78 -2.04
N ILE A 185 -21.44 -2.24 -3.10
CA ILE A 185 -22.46 -1.16 -3.01
C ILE A 185 -23.88 -1.71 -3.11
N SER A 186 -24.22 -2.42 -4.19
CA SER A 186 -25.56 -2.96 -4.40
C SER A 186 -25.54 -4.27 -5.19
N PHE A 187 -26.59 -5.08 -5.05
CA PHE A 187 -26.68 -6.38 -5.69
C PHE A 187 -27.86 -6.53 -6.65
N LYS A 188 -28.97 -5.82 -6.40
CA LYS A 188 -30.17 -5.87 -7.21
C LYS A 188 -30.66 -4.44 -7.49
N PRO A 189 -31.07 -4.11 -8.72
CA PRO A 189 -31.24 -5.00 -9.87
C PRO A 189 -29.95 -5.41 -10.58
N ASN A 190 -28.86 -4.67 -10.42
CA ASN A 190 -27.55 -4.99 -10.97
C ASN A 190 -26.51 -5.00 -9.85
N VAL A 191 -25.43 -5.76 -10.03
CA VAL A 191 -24.30 -5.72 -9.11
C VAL A 191 -23.53 -4.43 -9.35
N MET A 192 -23.33 -3.68 -8.27
CA MET A 192 -22.46 -2.51 -8.23
C MET A 192 -21.36 -2.79 -7.22
N CYS A 193 -20.17 -3.03 -7.74
CA CYS A 193 -18.97 -3.25 -6.96
C CYS A 193 -17.84 -2.43 -7.61
N GLU A 194 -17.43 -1.36 -6.93
CA GLU A 194 -16.58 -0.33 -7.53
C GLU A 194 -15.19 -0.31 -6.90
N PRO A 195 -14.13 -0.01 -7.65
CA PRO A 195 -12.78 0.06 -7.09
C PRO A 195 -12.66 1.23 -6.09
N VAL A 196 -12.04 0.97 -4.94
CA VAL A 196 -11.77 2.00 -3.92
C VAL A 196 -10.47 2.71 -4.25
N ASP A 197 -10.49 4.05 -4.35
CA ASP A 197 -9.27 4.83 -4.55
C ASP A 197 -8.49 4.93 -3.22
N LYS A 198 -7.39 4.19 -3.19
CA LYS A 198 -6.45 4.12 -2.06
C LYS A 198 -5.81 5.47 -1.70
N LYS A 199 -5.76 6.43 -2.63
CA LYS A 199 -5.14 7.74 -2.44
C LYS A 199 -6.09 8.75 -1.80
N LEU A 200 -7.39 8.55 -1.99
CA LEU A 200 -8.45 9.36 -1.40
C LEU A 200 -8.69 8.95 0.06
N THR A 201 -9.33 9.82 0.82
CA THR A 201 -9.75 9.49 2.19
C THR A 201 -10.97 8.57 2.17
N PHE A 202 -11.25 7.82 3.25
CA PHE A 202 -12.48 7.01 3.34
C PHE A 202 -13.74 7.83 3.06
N LYS A 203 -13.86 9.02 3.66
CA LYS A 203 -14.98 9.93 3.40
C LYS A 203 -15.07 10.39 1.93
N ALA A 204 -13.94 10.57 1.27
CA ALA A 204 -13.90 11.01 -0.13
C ALA A 204 -14.23 9.88 -1.11
N ASN A 205 -14.11 8.61 -0.68
CA ASN A 205 -14.68 7.45 -1.34
C ASN A 205 -16.15 7.22 -0.94
N GLU A 206 -16.79 8.16 -0.23
CA GLU A 206 -18.18 8.05 0.25
C GLU A 206 -18.43 6.87 1.21
N LEU A 207 -17.36 6.33 1.83
CA LEU A 207 -17.47 5.22 2.77
C LEU A 207 -18.02 5.68 4.13
N GLU A 208 -18.96 4.91 4.66
CA GLU A 208 -19.72 5.14 5.88
C GLU A 208 -19.84 3.87 6.76
N ASN A 209 -20.48 4.01 7.93
CA ASN A 209 -20.65 2.92 8.87
C ASN A 209 -21.43 1.76 8.24
N GLY A 210 -20.86 0.56 8.32
CA GLY A 210 -21.46 -0.64 7.78
C GLY A 210 -20.98 -0.97 6.36
N ASP A 211 -20.15 -0.14 5.73
CA ASP A 211 -19.66 -0.46 4.39
C ASP A 211 -18.72 -1.65 4.36
N ILE A 212 -18.75 -2.33 3.22
CA ILE A 212 -18.07 -3.60 3.00
C ILE A 212 -17.03 -3.37 1.91
N ILE A 213 -15.77 -3.56 2.26
CA ILE A 213 -14.66 -3.58 1.31
C ILE A 213 -14.29 -5.04 1.05
N CYS A 214 -14.47 -5.44 -0.20
CA CYS A 214 -13.94 -6.68 -0.73
C CYS A 214 -12.53 -6.43 -1.27
N PHE A 215 -11.59 -7.33 -0.99
CA PHE A 215 -10.23 -7.20 -1.51
C PHE A 215 -9.66 -8.53 -1.96
N GLN A 216 -8.66 -8.45 -2.83
CA GLN A 216 -7.98 -9.61 -3.41
C GLN A 216 -6.52 -9.27 -3.66
N LYS A 217 -5.68 -10.29 -3.88
CA LYS A 217 -4.32 -10.07 -4.39
C LYS A 217 -4.41 -9.41 -5.77
N SER A 218 -3.57 -8.41 -6.02
CA SER A 218 -3.38 -7.90 -7.37
C SER A 218 -2.92 -9.04 -8.27
N SER A 219 -3.56 -9.21 -9.43
CA SER A 219 -3.17 -10.27 -10.36
C SER A 219 -1.72 -10.01 -10.78
N ALA A 220 -0.81 -10.91 -10.43
CA ALA A 220 0.47 -10.97 -11.12
C ALA A 220 0.15 -11.20 -12.60
N MET A 221 0.85 -10.51 -13.49
CA MET A 221 0.69 -10.60 -14.95
C MET A 221 1.16 -11.97 -15.51
N ASP A 222 0.87 -13.08 -14.81
CA ASP A 222 1.03 -14.43 -15.32
C ASP A 222 -0.11 -14.70 -16.29
N ASN A 223 0.08 -14.24 -17.54
CA ASN A 223 -0.83 -14.41 -18.67
C ASN A 223 -1.11 -15.89 -19.04
N GLU A 224 -0.60 -16.86 -18.29
CA GLU A 224 -0.76 -18.29 -18.55
C GLU A 224 -1.94 -18.94 -17.83
N LYS A 225 -2.44 -18.35 -16.72
CA LYS A 225 -3.58 -18.90 -15.97
C LYS A 225 -4.81 -18.01 -16.10
N HIS A 226 -5.69 -18.37 -17.05
CA HIS A 226 -7.02 -17.76 -17.14
C HIS A 226 -7.93 -18.26 -16.02
N PHE A 227 -8.25 -17.39 -15.07
CA PHE A 227 -9.27 -17.64 -14.06
C PHE A 227 -10.65 -17.18 -14.57
N PRO A 228 -11.73 -17.97 -14.38
CA PRO A 228 -13.07 -17.60 -14.86
C PRO A 228 -13.60 -16.28 -14.29
N PHE A 229 -13.25 -15.99 -13.03
CA PHE A 229 -13.67 -14.79 -12.31
C PHE A 229 -12.42 -14.15 -11.70
N PRO A 230 -11.69 -13.33 -12.47
CA PRO A 230 -10.39 -12.81 -12.07
C PRO A 230 -10.50 -11.76 -10.96
N ASP A 231 -11.66 -11.12 -10.82
CA ASP A 231 -11.88 -10.05 -9.85
C ASP A 231 -13.22 -10.17 -9.08
N VAL A 232 -13.31 -9.43 -7.97
CA VAL A 232 -14.50 -9.38 -7.11
C VAL A 232 -15.75 -8.97 -7.91
N PRO A 233 -15.74 -7.90 -8.72
CA PRO A 233 -16.92 -7.51 -9.50
C PRO A 233 -17.42 -8.63 -10.42
N SER A 234 -16.52 -9.30 -11.14
CA SER A 234 -16.85 -10.42 -12.03
C SER A 234 -17.44 -11.60 -11.27
N TYR A 235 -16.87 -11.93 -10.10
CA TYR A 235 -17.40 -12.98 -9.23
C TYR A 235 -18.82 -12.66 -8.74
N LEU A 236 -19.04 -11.44 -8.22
CA LEU A 236 -20.36 -11.05 -7.72
C LEU A 236 -21.39 -10.98 -8.83
N GLN A 237 -21.01 -10.48 -10.02
CA GLN A 237 -21.88 -10.46 -11.20
C GLN A 237 -22.29 -11.88 -11.63
N PHE A 238 -21.35 -12.82 -11.61
CA PHE A 238 -21.66 -14.23 -11.86
C PHE A 238 -22.67 -14.77 -10.84
N VAL A 239 -22.42 -14.58 -9.53
CA VAL A 239 -23.34 -15.09 -8.51
C VAL A 239 -24.74 -14.47 -8.65
N HIS A 240 -24.82 -13.20 -9.02
CA HIS A 240 -26.08 -12.52 -9.29
C HIS A 240 -26.86 -13.13 -10.46
N ILE A 241 -26.22 -13.31 -11.63
CA ILE A 241 -26.87 -13.81 -12.85
C ILE A 241 -27.52 -15.18 -12.63
N TYR A 242 -26.86 -16.04 -11.86
CA TYR A 242 -27.29 -17.43 -11.71
C TYR A 242 -28.13 -17.69 -10.44
N GLU A 243 -28.36 -16.67 -9.60
CA GLU A 243 -29.08 -16.76 -8.31
C GLU A 243 -28.73 -18.03 -7.49
N LEU A 244 -27.46 -18.48 -7.56
CA LEU A 244 -27.09 -19.81 -7.08
C LEU A 244 -26.99 -19.86 -5.55
N PRO A 245 -27.58 -20.88 -4.90
CA PRO A 245 -27.20 -21.25 -3.54
C PRO A 245 -25.73 -21.66 -3.52
N ILE A 246 -24.91 -21.00 -2.71
CA ILE A 246 -23.44 -21.16 -2.69
C ILE A 246 -23.01 -22.61 -2.40
N SER A 247 -23.81 -23.40 -1.68
CA SER A 247 -23.56 -24.83 -1.45
C SER A 247 -23.55 -25.68 -2.74
N SER A 248 -24.20 -25.22 -3.81
CA SER A 248 -24.20 -25.86 -5.12
C SER A 248 -23.00 -25.45 -6.00
N PHE A 249 -22.29 -24.38 -5.63
CA PHE A 249 -21.16 -23.79 -6.37
C PHE A 249 -19.97 -24.76 -6.45
N SER A 250 -19.50 -25.27 -5.31
CA SER A 250 -18.32 -26.14 -5.25
C SER A 250 -18.52 -27.49 -5.95
N GLN A 251 -19.76 -28.00 -6.03
CA GLN A 251 -20.07 -29.25 -6.72
C GLN A 251 -20.23 -29.07 -8.23
N ARG A 252 -20.77 -27.93 -8.69
CA ARG A 252 -21.07 -27.72 -10.11
C ARG A 252 -19.87 -27.22 -10.90
N ILE A 253 -18.97 -26.44 -10.29
CA ILE A 253 -17.69 -26.04 -10.92
C ILE A 253 -16.73 -27.21 -11.06
N ARG A 254 -16.72 -28.14 -10.09
CA ARG A 254 -16.01 -29.42 -10.27
C ARG A 254 -16.59 -30.20 -11.46
N ARG A 255 -17.91 -30.24 -11.61
CA ARG A 255 -18.55 -30.88 -12.79
C ARG A 255 -18.27 -30.13 -14.09
N SER A 256 -18.25 -28.80 -14.14
CA SER A 256 -17.95 -28.06 -15.37
C SER A 256 -16.46 -28.10 -15.75
N LYS A 257 -15.53 -28.11 -14.79
CA LYS A 257 -14.10 -28.39 -15.05
C LYS A 257 -13.87 -29.81 -15.57
N ILE A 258 -14.63 -30.80 -15.08
CA ILE A 258 -14.56 -32.20 -15.58
C ILE A 258 -15.21 -32.34 -16.98
N MET A 259 -16.26 -31.57 -17.27
CA MET A 259 -16.95 -31.60 -18.58
C MET A 259 -16.32 -30.65 -19.62
N GLY A 260 -15.49 -29.71 -19.20
CA GLY A 260 -14.87 -28.66 -20.03
C GLY A 260 -13.72 -29.12 -20.92
N GLU A 261 -13.24 -30.36 -20.76
CA GLU A 261 -12.31 -30.97 -21.74
C GLU A 261 -13.01 -31.45 -23.03
N GLN A 262 -14.35 -31.34 -23.15
CA GLN A 262 -15.06 -31.77 -24.36
C GLN A 262 -16.02 -30.77 -25.01
N THR A 263 -16.13 -29.52 -24.55
CA THR A 263 -17.05 -28.56 -25.18
C THR A 263 -16.46 -27.16 -25.31
N LYS A 264 -15.93 -26.86 -26.50
CA LYS A 264 -15.78 -25.50 -27.01
C LYS A 264 -17.16 -24.84 -27.05
N ILE A 265 -17.43 -23.92 -26.12
CA ILE A 265 -18.61 -23.05 -26.23
C ILE A 265 -18.23 -21.89 -27.13
N VAL A 266 -18.92 -21.83 -28.27
CA VAL A 266 -18.87 -20.80 -29.29
C VAL A 266 -19.43 -19.49 -28.69
N ILE A 267 -18.58 -18.48 -28.55
CA ILE A 267 -19.04 -17.09 -28.44
C ILE A 267 -19.12 -16.58 -29.88
N ALA A 268 -20.34 -16.28 -30.32
CA ALA A 268 -20.61 -15.68 -31.61
C ALA A 268 -20.31 -14.17 -31.53
N GLU A 269 -19.21 -13.75 -32.15
CA GLU A 269 -19.02 -12.38 -32.62
C GLU A 269 -18.91 -12.44 -34.15
N GLU A 270 -19.81 -11.76 -34.85
CA GLU A 270 -19.73 -11.56 -36.29
C GLU A 270 -18.72 -10.45 -36.63
N PRO A 271 -18.10 -10.50 -37.83
CA PRO A 271 -16.70 -10.13 -38.01
C PRO A 271 -16.49 -8.86 -38.83
N ASN A 272 -15.32 -8.23 -38.69
CA ASN A 272 -14.74 -7.40 -39.75
C ASN A 272 -13.22 -7.62 -39.90
N VAL A 273 -12.90 -8.31 -41.00
CA VAL A 273 -11.78 -8.11 -41.94
C VAL A 273 -10.33 -8.43 -41.51
N HIS A 274 -9.87 -9.58 -42.04
CA HIS A 274 -8.60 -9.85 -42.77
C HIS A 274 -7.26 -9.33 -42.21
N ARG A 275 -6.13 -10.06 -42.23
CA ARG A 275 -5.71 -11.39 -42.69
C ARG A 275 -4.19 -11.50 -42.36
N ASN A 276 -3.69 -12.74 -42.32
CA ASN A 276 -2.28 -13.20 -42.45
C ASN A 276 -1.53 -13.43 -41.11
N THR A 277 -1.33 -14.67 -40.59
CA THR A 277 -0.61 -15.88 -41.11
C THR A 277 0.91 -15.61 -41.23
N ALA A 278 1.89 -16.34 -40.68
CA ALA A 278 2.00 -17.62 -39.97
C ALA A 278 3.44 -17.81 -39.39
N ALA A 279 3.56 -18.82 -38.52
CA ALA A 279 4.69 -19.75 -38.27
C ALA A 279 5.99 -19.20 -37.65
N GLN A 280 6.38 -19.59 -36.42
CA GLN A 280 6.97 -20.87 -35.95
C GLN A 280 8.28 -21.28 -36.63
N TYR A 281 9.31 -21.49 -35.78
CA TYR A 281 10.52 -22.36 -35.79
C TYR A 281 11.60 -21.59 -34.99
N SER A 282 12.44 -22.11 -34.11
CA SER A 282 12.63 -23.37 -33.37
C SER A 282 13.77 -23.11 -32.36
N GLU A 283 13.77 -23.79 -31.23
CA GLU A 283 14.87 -23.86 -30.24
C GLU A 283 16.21 -24.30 -30.86
N VAL A 284 17.33 -23.77 -30.35
CA VAL A 284 18.56 -24.53 -30.06
C VAL A 284 19.33 -23.86 -28.90
N ASP A 285 19.69 -24.68 -27.91
CA ASP A 285 20.53 -24.45 -26.73
C ASP A 285 21.96 -23.99 -27.02
N ILE A 286 22.55 -23.15 -26.15
CA ILE A 286 23.97 -23.25 -25.73
C ILE A 286 24.11 -22.82 -24.26
N GLU A 287 24.41 -23.82 -23.42
CA GLU A 287 24.93 -23.67 -22.06
C GLU A 287 26.46 -23.44 -22.05
N THR A 288 26.93 -22.79 -20.98
CA THR A 288 28.24 -22.94 -20.29
C THR A 288 29.51 -22.22 -20.83
N ILE A 289 30.44 -21.62 -20.05
CA ILE A 289 30.80 -21.64 -18.62
C ILE A 289 31.62 -20.36 -18.25
N LYS A 290 31.40 -19.90 -17.00
CA LYS A 290 32.26 -19.21 -15.99
C LYS A 290 33.65 -18.64 -16.36
N ASP A 291 34.02 -17.48 -15.80
CA ASP A 291 34.75 -17.43 -14.51
C ASP A 291 34.95 -16.01 -13.92
N GLN A 292 35.10 -16.01 -12.59
CA GLN A 292 35.11 -14.89 -11.64
C GLN A 292 36.52 -14.33 -11.34
N SER A 293 36.51 -13.23 -10.57
CA SER A 293 37.55 -12.68 -9.65
C SER A 293 38.55 -11.70 -10.26
N SER A 294 38.72 -10.44 -9.85
CA SER A 294 38.74 -9.70 -8.56
C SER A 294 40.11 -9.61 -7.88
N SER A 295 40.77 -8.44 -7.96
CA SER A 295 41.57 -7.78 -6.89
C SER A 295 42.21 -6.49 -7.48
N LYS A 296 41.85 -5.26 -7.07
CA LYS A 296 42.45 -4.43 -5.99
C LYS A 296 43.98 -4.56 -5.92
N SER A 297 44.83 -3.55 -5.78
CA SER A 297 44.81 -2.09 -5.65
C SER A 297 46.30 -1.72 -5.46
N ASN A 298 46.82 -0.62 -6.02
CA ASN A 298 47.52 0.42 -5.24
C ASN A 298 48.17 1.51 -6.10
N ASN A 299 47.90 2.74 -5.65
CA ASN A 299 48.40 4.04 -6.10
C ASN A 299 49.92 4.15 -6.22
N SER A 300 50.35 4.88 -7.26
CA SER A 300 51.39 5.90 -7.08
C SER A 300 51.12 7.12 -7.97
N LYS A 301 50.64 8.18 -7.30
CA LYS A 301 51.02 9.60 -7.47
C LYS A 301 51.24 10.10 -8.92
N PHE A 302 50.20 10.73 -9.46
CA PHE A 302 50.33 11.73 -10.52
C PHE A 302 51.18 12.90 -10.01
N ILE A 303 52.32 13.15 -10.66
CA ILE A 303 52.93 14.47 -10.72
C ILE A 303 52.22 15.18 -11.88
N ILE A 304 51.49 16.24 -11.56
CA ILE A 304 51.00 17.18 -12.58
C ILE A 304 52.24 17.94 -13.02
N VAL A 305 52.73 17.60 -14.21
CA VAL A 305 53.60 18.49 -14.98
C VAL A 305 52.65 19.33 -15.82
N ASP A 306 52.70 20.65 -15.61
CA ASP A 306 51.84 21.61 -16.31
C ASP A 306 52.00 21.47 -17.82
N SER A 307 50.89 21.64 -18.55
CA SER A 307 50.85 21.54 -20.01
C SER A 307 51.86 22.47 -20.71
N GLU A 308 52.28 23.54 -20.02
CA GLU A 308 53.24 24.51 -20.53
C GLU A 308 54.70 24.00 -20.47
N GLU A 309 55.03 23.04 -19.61
CA GLU A 309 56.39 22.47 -19.52
C GLU A 309 56.63 21.37 -20.58
N VAL A 310 55.55 20.77 -21.11
CA VAL A 310 55.61 19.80 -22.22
C VAL A 310 55.71 20.49 -23.57
N ASP A 311 55.05 21.64 -23.74
CA ASP A 311 55.17 22.44 -24.96
C ASP A 311 56.56 23.12 -25.08
N ALA A 312 57.20 23.43 -23.95
CA ALA A 312 58.57 23.95 -23.90
C ALA A 312 59.67 22.91 -24.20
N LEU A 313 59.38 21.61 -24.10
CA LEU A 313 60.32 20.53 -24.46
C LEU A 313 60.33 20.20 -25.97
N ILE A 314 59.48 20.86 -26.75
CA ILE A 314 59.41 20.74 -28.22
C ILE A 314 60.23 21.86 -28.90
N GLU A 315 60.83 22.78 -28.13
CA GLU A 315 61.64 23.89 -28.66
C GLU A 315 63.06 23.51 -29.11
N ASP A 316 63.54 22.29 -28.85
CA ASP A 316 64.76 21.80 -29.49
C ASP A 316 64.40 21.15 -30.83
N ASP A 317 64.73 21.89 -31.88
CA ASP A 317 64.32 21.73 -33.26
C ASP A 317 64.67 20.33 -33.81
N VAL A 318 63.76 19.38 -33.59
CA VAL A 318 63.82 18.01 -34.15
C VAL A 318 63.93 18.07 -35.68
N ILE A 319 63.44 19.15 -36.30
CA ILE A 319 63.57 19.39 -37.73
C ILE A 319 65.01 19.76 -38.10
N ASP A 320 65.70 20.63 -37.35
CA ASP A 320 67.14 20.91 -37.56
C ASP A 320 68.01 19.67 -37.36
N VAL A 321 67.70 18.81 -36.37
CA VAL A 321 68.44 17.56 -36.12
C VAL A 321 68.30 16.59 -37.29
N ILE A 322 67.09 16.48 -37.86
CA ILE A 322 66.83 15.61 -39.00
C ILE A 322 67.40 16.22 -40.31
N ASP A 323 67.33 17.54 -40.47
CA ASP A 323 67.87 18.26 -41.63
C ASP A 323 69.41 18.17 -41.66
N LYS A 324 70.05 18.19 -40.50
CA LYS A 324 71.50 17.96 -40.35
C LYS A 324 71.92 16.54 -40.71
N VAL A 325 71.16 15.53 -40.26
CA VAL A 325 71.43 14.11 -40.57
C VAL A 325 71.24 13.79 -42.06
N LEU A 326 70.30 14.45 -42.74
CA LEU A 326 70.03 14.21 -44.16
C LEU A 326 70.85 15.10 -45.11
N SER A 327 71.34 16.25 -44.63
CA SER A 327 72.17 17.17 -45.41
C SER A 327 73.67 16.86 -45.33
N GLU A 328 74.18 16.34 -44.20
CA GLU A 328 75.61 16.05 -44.04
C GLU A 328 76.04 14.70 -44.67
N GLU A 329 75.11 13.77 -44.96
CA GLU A 329 75.48 12.37 -45.24
C GLU A 329 75.07 11.83 -46.63
N ILE A 330 74.38 12.63 -47.46
CA ILE A 330 74.05 12.26 -48.86
C ILE A 330 74.56 13.33 -49.84
N THR A 331 75.88 13.52 -49.91
CA THR A 331 76.50 14.19 -51.06
C THR A 331 77.02 13.13 -52.03
N ILE A 332 76.25 12.86 -53.09
CA ILE A 332 76.70 11.98 -54.18
C ILE A 332 77.71 12.76 -55.02
N SER A 333 79.01 12.57 -54.77
CA SER A 333 80.04 12.93 -55.73
C SER A 333 80.00 11.92 -56.87
N LEU A 334 79.60 12.35 -58.07
CA LEU A 334 79.71 11.55 -59.29
C LEU A 334 81.19 11.22 -59.57
N PRO A 335 81.58 9.95 -59.77
CA PRO A 335 82.85 9.64 -60.44
C PRO A 335 82.66 9.77 -61.95
N SER A 336 83.48 10.61 -62.58
CA SER A 336 83.61 10.76 -64.02
C SER A 336 84.02 9.45 -64.70
N GLN A 337 83.47 9.21 -65.89
CA GLN A 337 83.65 8.02 -66.71
C GLN A 337 85.09 7.70 -67.11
N HIS A 338 85.44 6.40 -67.12
CA HIS A 338 86.25 5.78 -68.17
C HIS A 338 85.77 4.32 -68.41
N SER A 339 85.73 3.97 -69.70
CA SER A 339 85.33 2.71 -70.38
C SER A 339 85.90 1.40 -69.79
N SER A 340 85.36 0.19 -69.96
CA SER A 340 84.78 -0.43 -71.17
C SER A 340 84.13 -1.81 -70.86
N LEU A 341 83.24 -2.21 -71.79
CA LEU A 341 82.87 -3.60 -72.17
C LEU A 341 81.78 -4.35 -71.38
N GLY A 342 80.61 -4.50 -72.03
CA GLY A 342 79.94 -5.81 -72.15
C GLY A 342 78.64 -6.04 -71.37
N GLN A 343 77.54 -6.03 -72.12
CA GLN A 343 76.29 -6.79 -71.95
C GLN A 343 75.11 -6.20 -71.17
N GLU A 344 73.94 -6.51 -71.75
CA GLU A 344 72.63 -5.91 -71.60
C GLU A 344 72.04 -6.02 -70.19
N ALA A 345 71.74 -4.88 -69.59
CA ALA A 345 70.81 -4.77 -68.47
C ALA A 345 69.80 -3.66 -68.79
N ARG A 346 68.54 -3.91 -68.43
CA ARG A 346 67.35 -3.11 -68.74
C ARG A 346 67.63 -1.61 -68.54
N LYS A 347 67.20 -0.78 -69.51
CA LYS A 347 67.15 0.69 -69.35
C LYS A 347 66.25 1.04 -68.15
N LEU A 348 66.83 1.19 -66.96
CA LEU A 348 66.23 1.96 -65.88
C LEU A 348 66.44 3.44 -66.18
N ASP A 349 65.39 4.24 -65.97
CA ASP A 349 65.48 5.70 -66.02
C ASP A 349 66.49 6.17 -64.95
N PRO A 350 67.60 6.84 -65.32
CA PRO A 350 68.64 7.25 -64.37
C PRO A 350 68.14 8.25 -63.30
N ASN A 351 66.95 8.84 -63.46
CA ASN A 351 66.37 9.77 -62.48
C ASN A 351 65.39 9.12 -61.48
N LEU A 352 65.00 7.85 -61.67
CA LEU A 352 63.99 7.18 -60.83
C LEU A 352 64.39 7.06 -59.34
N PRO A 353 65.65 6.76 -58.96
CA PRO A 353 66.05 6.69 -57.55
C PRO A 353 65.97 8.04 -56.83
N GLN A 354 66.38 9.11 -57.52
CA GLN A 354 66.27 10.49 -57.01
C GLN A 354 64.82 10.95 -56.90
N GLN A 355 63.96 10.53 -57.82
CA GLN A 355 62.53 10.82 -57.77
C GLN A 355 61.84 10.12 -56.59
N LEU A 356 62.18 8.85 -56.31
CA LEU A 356 61.64 8.11 -55.16
C LEU A 356 62.14 8.66 -53.82
N LEU A 357 63.41 9.07 -53.73
CA LEU A 357 63.96 9.75 -52.55
C LEU A 357 63.36 11.14 -52.36
N GLN A 358 63.06 11.86 -53.45
CA GLN A 358 62.36 13.14 -53.40
C GLN A 358 60.88 12.97 -53.04
N GLU A 359 60.19 11.92 -53.49
CA GLU A 359 58.83 11.57 -53.02
C GLU A 359 58.84 11.26 -51.52
N LEU A 360 59.83 10.51 -51.02
CA LEU A 360 59.97 10.22 -49.60
C LEU A 360 60.30 11.49 -48.79
N ARG A 361 61.17 12.36 -49.31
CA ARG A 361 61.46 13.68 -48.70
C ARG A 361 60.25 14.60 -48.75
N ASP A 362 59.51 14.64 -49.83
CA ASP A 362 58.32 15.49 -49.94
C ASP A 362 57.22 15.03 -48.98
N ILE A 363 57.07 13.72 -48.74
CA ILE A 363 56.11 13.23 -47.74
C ILE A 363 56.63 13.44 -46.32
N ALA A 364 57.94 13.30 -46.07
CA ALA A 364 58.53 13.50 -44.75
C ALA A 364 58.69 14.99 -44.37
N PHE A 365 58.89 15.89 -45.35
CA PHE A 365 59.32 17.28 -45.12
C PHE A 365 58.50 18.36 -45.83
N LYS A 366 57.66 18.07 -46.84
CA LYS A 366 56.82 19.13 -47.43
C LYS A 366 55.54 19.32 -46.62
N GLU A 367 55.15 20.59 -46.51
CA GLU A 367 53.94 21.22 -45.95
C GLU A 367 52.76 20.31 -45.60
N ASP A 368 52.46 19.26 -46.34
CA ASP A 368 51.34 18.38 -46.10
C ASP A 368 51.40 17.63 -44.77
N LEU A 369 52.57 17.14 -44.31
CA LEU A 369 52.65 16.46 -43.00
C LEU A 369 52.49 17.50 -41.87
N VAL A 370 53.26 18.58 -41.91
CA VAL A 370 53.39 19.62 -40.84
C VAL A 370 52.20 20.57 -40.76
N GLU A 371 51.59 20.92 -41.89
CA GLU A 371 50.39 21.78 -41.94
C GLU A 371 49.13 20.95 -41.59
N LYS A 372 49.06 19.67 -41.99
CA LYS A 372 48.02 18.73 -41.52
C LYS A 372 48.24 18.24 -40.08
N PHE A 373 49.45 18.40 -39.53
CA PHE A 373 49.75 18.31 -38.09
C PHE A 373 49.13 19.47 -37.29
N LYS A 374 48.94 20.65 -37.91
CA LYS A 374 48.33 21.84 -37.26
C LYS A 374 46.80 21.87 -37.33
N GLU A 375 46.17 21.31 -38.36
CA GLU A 375 44.70 21.39 -38.56
C GLU A 375 43.86 20.42 -37.70
N GLY A 376 44.47 19.47 -37.00
CA GLY A 376 43.76 18.55 -36.11
C GLY A 376 43.08 17.40 -36.86
N CYS A 377 43.69 16.22 -36.77
CA CYS A 377 43.27 14.92 -37.30
C CYS A 377 41.74 14.73 -37.38
N SER A 378 41.17 14.98 -38.56
CA SER A 378 39.74 14.75 -38.82
C SER A 378 39.46 13.70 -39.89
N GLN A 379 40.49 13.11 -40.52
CA GLN A 379 40.32 11.99 -41.43
C GLN A 379 41.45 10.97 -41.22
N LYS A 380 41.13 9.67 -41.28
CA LYS A 380 42.11 8.58 -41.34
C LYS A 380 43.07 8.86 -42.50
N VAL A 381 44.23 9.45 -42.21
CA VAL A 381 45.28 9.64 -43.22
C VAL A 381 46.09 8.36 -43.26
N ASN A 382 45.87 7.55 -44.30
CA ASN A 382 46.63 6.33 -44.53
C ASN A 382 47.96 6.74 -45.20
N PHE A 383 48.99 7.01 -44.40
CA PHE A 383 50.29 7.35 -44.96
C PHE A 383 50.87 6.12 -45.65
N ASN A 384 51.05 6.21 -46.97
CA ASN A 384 51.45 5.08 -47.79
C ASN A 384 52.96 4.83 -47.79
N PHE A 385 53.61 5.03 -46.63
CA PHE A 385 55.06 4.83 -46.45
C PHE A 385 55.47 3.40 -46.83
N THR A 386 54.60 2.43 -46.60
CA THR A 386 54.78 1.03 -46.98
C THR A 386 54.83 0.84 -48.50
N ALA A 387 53.94 1.48 -49.27
CA ALA A 387 53.96 1.35 -50.73
C ALA A 387 55.18 2.04 -51.37
N ILE A 388 55.70 3.12 -50.75
CA ILE A 388 56.93 3.76 -51.23
C ILE A 388 58.14 2.89 -50.91
N LYS A 389 58.17 2.28 -49.73
CA LYS A 389 59.17 1.28 -49.37
C LYS A 389 59.14 0.08 -50.33
N GLU A 390 57.97 -0.46 -50.66
CA GLU A 390 57.83 -1.53 -51.65
C GLU A 390 58.34 -1.13 -53.05
N ARG A 391 58.14 0.13 -53.46
CA ARG A 391 58.68 0.67 -54.72
C ARG A 391 60.19 0.86 -54.68
N ILE A 392 60.76 1.20 -53.52
CA ILE A 392 62.22 1.32 -53.32
C ILE A 392 62.87 -0.07 -53.30
N ASP A 393 62.29 -1.02 -52.57
CA ASP A 393 62.75 -2.41 -52.49
C ASP A 393 62.67 -3.10 -53.87
N ALA A 394 61.66 -2.81 -54.68
CA ALA A 394 61.54 -3.29 -56.07
C ALA A 394 62.58 -2.73 -57.04
N ASN A 395 63.29 -1.66 -56.65
CA ASN A 395 64.37 -1.03 -57.41
C ASN A 395 65.70 -1.03 -56.63
N ALA A 396 65.89 -1.98 -55.70
CA ALA A 396 67.03 -2.03 -54.79
C ALA A 396 68.40 -1.98 -55.51
N ASP A 397 68.49 -2.53 -56.70
CA ASP A 397 69.69 -2.58 -57.56
C ASP A 397 70.23 -1.18 -57.92
N ALA A 398 69.38 -0.15 -57.85
CA ALA A 398 69.71 1.23 -58.16
C ALA A 398 70.13 2.05 -56.92
N PHE A 399 70.16 1.43 -55.74
CA PHE A 399 70.54 2.05 -54.47
C PHE A 399 71.75 1.35 -53.85
N THR A 400 72.57 2.12 -53.13
CA THR A 400 73.63 1.50 -52.30
C THR A 400 73.01 0.81 -51.08
N SER A 401 73.67 -0.26 -50.59
CA SER A 401 73.22 -0.98 -49.38
C SER A 401 72.98 -0.05 -48.19
N TRP A 402 73.79 1.00 -48.07
CA TRP A 402 73.70 2.00 -47.01
C TRP A 402 72.47 2.91 -47.14
N GLN A 403 72.10 3.30 -48.38
CA GLN A 403 70.88 4.08 -48.63
C GLN A 403 69.61 3.28 -48.31
N LEU A 404 69.57 2.00 -48.66
CA LEU A 404 68.44 1.12 -48.33
C LEU A 404 68.27 0.93 -46.82
N GLU A 405 69.37 0.88 -46.07
CA GLU A 405 69.35 0.78 -44.60
C GLU A 405 68.81 2.07 -43.97
N HIS A 406 69.26 3.24 -44.44
CA HIS A 406 68.76 4.53 -43.96
C HIS A 406 67.27 4.75 -44.28
N VAL A 407 66.82 4.38 -45.49
CA VAL A 407 65.39 4.43 -45.84
C VAL A 407 64.55 3.56 -44.90
N ASN A 408 65.03 2.36 -44.57
CA ASN A 408 64.35 1.47 -43.64
C ASN A 408 64.25 2.05 -42.22
N VAL A 409 65.31 2.69 -41.73
CA VAL A 409 65.30 3.36 -40.43
C VAL A 409 64.31 4.53 -40.41
N ILE A 410 64.29 5.34 -41.47
CA ILE A 410 63.39 6.49 -41.61
C ILE A 410 61.93 6.06 -41.69
N VAL A 411 61.61 5.07 -42.52
CA VAL A 411 60.23 4.55 -42.65
C VAL A 411 59.75 3.95 -41.32
N ASN A 412 60.61 3.23 -40.60
CA ASN A 412 60.27 2.69 -39.28
C ASN A 412 60.05 3.78 -38.23
N LEU A 413 60.88 4.84 -38.24
CA LEU A 413 60.72 5.99 -37.36
C LEU A 413 59.39 6.70 -37.63
N LEU A 414 59.07 6.97 -38.90
CA LEU A 414 57.82 7.61 -39.30
C LEU A 414 56.60 6.78 -38.91
N ASN A 415 56.63 5.46 -39.13
CA ASN A 415 55.55 4.56 -38.70
C ASN A 415 55.37 4.56 -37.16
N LYS A 416 56.45 4.64 -36.40
CA LYS A 416 56.40 4.71 -34.93
C LYS A 416 55.82 6.03 -34.44
N ILE A 417 56.14 7.13 -35.10
CA ILE A 417 55.56 8.45 -34.85
C ILE A 417 54.04 8.42 -35.10
N VAL A 418 53.59 7.91 -36.26
CA VAL A 418 52.15 7.77 -36.56
C VAL A 418 51.43 6.94 -35.49
N SER A 419 52.01 5.80 -35.07
CA SER A 419 51.43 4.97 -34.01
C SER A 419 51.35 5.68 -32.64
N MET A 420 52.30 6.55 -32.31
CA MET A 420 52.25 7.36 -31.09
C MET A 420 51.12 8.39 -31.13
N PHE A 421 50.85 8.99 -32.29
CA PHE A 421 49.76 9.95 -32.45
C PHE A 421 48.38 9.30 -32.38
N ASP A 422 48.19 8.12 -32.99
CA ASP A 422 46.95 7.35 -32.85
C ASP A 422 46.66 7.04 -31.37
N LYS A 423 47.70 6.69 -30.59
CA LYS A 423 47.59 6.50 -29.14
C LYS A 423 47.21 7.79 -28.42
N LEU A 424 47.82 8.92 -28.79
CA LEU A 424 47.53 10.22 -28.19
C LEU A 424 46.09 10.68 -28.48
N GLU A 425 45.57 10.44 -29.68
CA GLU A 425 44.20 10.76 -30.05
C GLU A 425 43.19 9.91 -29.27
N ASN A 426 43.46 8.62 -29.11
CA ASN A 426 42.65 7.73 -28.27
C ASN A 426 42.65 8.18 -26.80
N LEU A 427 43.81 8.53 -26.25
CA LEU A 427 43.92 9.06 -24.88
C LEU A 427 43.16 10.39 -24.72
N LYS A 428 43.15 11.27 -25.73
CA LYS A 428 42.34 12.51 -25.70
C LYS A 428 40.84 12.21 -25.67
N LYS A 429 40.37 11.24 -26.47
CA LYS A 429 38.97 10.78 -26.48
C LYS A 429 38.57 10.18 -25.13
N GLU A 430 39.43 9.37 -24.53
CA GLU A 430 39.25 8.82 -23.18
C GLU A 430 39.20 9.91 -22.11
N ARG A 431 40.05 10.95 -22.21
CA ARG A 431 40.03 12.09 -21.27
C ARG A 431 38.72 12.87 -21.34
N VAL A 432 38.20 13.14 -22.53
CA VAL A 432 36.92 13.87 -22.71
C VAL A 432 35.75 13.06 -22.16
N THR A 433 35.72 11.75 -22.41
CA THR A 433 34.67 10.86 -21.90
C THR A 433 34.75 10.72 -20.37
N ALA A 434 35.94 10.59 -19.79
CA ALA A 434 36.13 10.57 -18.34
C ALA A 434 35.69 11.88 -17.68
N LYS A 435 35.98 13.04 -18.29
CA LYS A 435 35.54 14.35 -17.78
C LYS A 435 34.01 14.48 -17.81
N LYS A 436 33.37 14.05 -18.90
CA LYS A 436 31.90 14.01 -19.01
C LYS A 436 31.26 13.14 -17.92
N CYS A 437 31.80 11.94 -17.69
CA CYS A 437 31.35 11.06 -16.61
C CYS A 437 31.46 11.72 -15.23
N THR A 438 32.59 12.42 -14.98
CA THR A 438 32.83 13.10 -13.70
C THR A 438 31.86 14.27 -13.47
N ASP A 439 31.53 15.01 -14.53
CA ASP A 439 30.57 16.12 -14.47
C ASP A 439 29.14 15.61 -14.22
N GLU A 440 28.77 14.49 -14.84
CA GLU A 440 27.49 13.79 -14.60
C GLU A 440 27.37 13.30 -13.15
N ASP A 441 28.42 12.65 -12.63
CA ASP A 441 28.49 12.20 -11.23
C ASP A 441 28.38 13.36 -10.24
N ASN A 442 29.07 14.48 -10.50
CA ASN A 442 28.98 15.69 -9.67
C ASN A 442 27.59 16.31 -9.70
N GLN A 443 26.91 16.28 -10.85
CA GLN A 443 25.54 16.77 -10.97
C GLN A 443 24.56 15.87 -10.22
N GLU A 444 24.75 14.54 -10.26
CA GLU A 444 23.97 13.59 -9.48
C GLU A 444 24.19 13.78 -7.96
N LEU A 445 25.44 13.99 -7.54
CA LEU A 445 25.79 14.29 -6.15
C LEU A 445 25.10 15.57 -5.67
N LYS A 446 25.04 16.61 -6.50
CA LYS A 446 24.33 17.86 -6.20
C LYS A 446 22.81 17.62 -6.05
N ARG A 447 22.20 16.81 -6.90
CA ARG A 447 20.78 16.40 -6.78
C ARG A 447 20.53 15.61 -5.48
N LYS A 448 21.40 14.66 -5.14
CA LYS A 448 21.30 13.89 -3.89
C LYS A 448 21.43 14.79 -2.65
N ARG A 449 22.40 15.72 -2.64
CA ARG A 449 22.56 16.72 -1.56
C ARG A 449 21.31 17.59 -1.39
N GLN A 450 20.70 18.04 -2.48
CA GLN A 450 19.47 18.82 -2.42
C GLN A 450 18.30 18.02 -1.84
N LYS A 451 18.15 16.75 -2.25
CA LYS A 451 17.14 15.84 -1.66
C LYS A 451 17.33 15.67 -0.15
N ILE A 452 18.56 15.42 0.29
CA ILE A 452 18.90 15.30 1.72
C ILE A 452 18.56 16.59 2.47
N LEU A 453 18.85 17.76 1.90
CA LEU A 453 18.53 19.05 2.51
C LEU A 453 17.02 19.24 2.66
N THR A 454 16.24 18.92 1.63
CA THR A 454 14.76 18.98 1.70
C THR A 454 14.19 18.01 2.74
N SER A 455 14.74 16.79 2.82
CA SER A 455 14.34 15.81 3.84
C SER A 455 14.68 16.29 5.26
N LYS A 456 15.84 16.94 5.45
CA LYS A 456 16.25 17.52 6.74
C LYS A 456 15.32 18.65 7.20
N ILE A 457 14.90 19.52 6.29
CA ILE A 457 13.91 20.58 6.58
C ILE A 457 12.56 19.95 6.96
N SER A 458 12.10 18.95 6.20
CA SER A 458 10.87 18.23 6.52
C SER A 458 10.93 17.55 7.90
N LEU A 459 12.05 16.92 8.25
CA LEU A 459 12.26 16.35 9.58
C LEU A 459 12.18 17.40 10.69
N THR A 460 12.76 18.58 10.46
CA THR A 460 12.77 19.68 11.44
C THR A 460 11.36 20.24 11.66
N ASN A 461 10.56 20.34 10.60
CA ASN A 461 9.15 20.74 10.70
C ASN A 461 8.35 19.70 11.49
N LYS A 462 8.50 18.41 11.17
CA LYS A 462 7.87 17.32 11.94
C LYS A 462 8.28 17.32 13.41
N GLN A 463 9.53 17.63 13.72
CA GLN A 463 10.01 17.75 15.10
C GLN A 463 9.33 18.92 15.84
N THR A 464 8.99 20.00 15.14
CA THR A 464 8.30 21.16 15.71
C THR A 464 6.82 20.84 15.95
N GLU A 465 6.17 20.15 15.01
CA GLU A 465 4.81 19.62 15.17
C GLU A 465 4.73 18.66 16.37
N LEU A 466 5.73 17.79 16.54
CA LEU A 466 5.78 16.85 17.66
C LEU A 466 5.84 17.57 19.01
N LYS A 467 6.65 18.64 19.12
CA LYS A 467 6.72 19.48 20.32
C LYS A 467 5.40 20.21 20.60
N SER A 468 4.68 20.62 19.56
CA SER A 468 3.34 21.22 19.71
C SER A 468 2.34 20.19 20.25
N LEU A 469 2.38 18.97 19.72
CA LEU A 469 1.52 17.87 20.15
C LEU A 469 1.80 17.48 21.62
N ASP A 470 3.08 17.45 22.03
CA ASP A 470 3.46 17.20 23.42
C ASP A 470 2.87 18.25 24.38
N ALA A 471 2.82 19.52 23.97
CA ALA A 471 2.21 20.58 24.76
C ALA A 471 0.68 20.43 24.86
N GLU A 472 0.00 20.03 23.78
CA GLU A 472 -1.44 19.72 23.79
C GLU A 472 -1.76 18.52 24.70
N ILE A 473 -0.92 17.47 24.66
CA ILE A 473 -1.05 16.31 25.53
C ILE A 473 -0.91 16.71 27.01
N ALA A 474 0.01 17.62 27.34
CA ALA A 474 0.17 18.13 28.70
C ALA A 474 -1.09 18.88 29.18
N ASP A 475 -1.64 19.78 28.36
CA ASP A 475 -2.89 20.49 28.70
C ASP A 475 -4.09 19.53 28.87
N LEU A 476 -4.19 18.50 28.02
CA LEU A 476 -5.22 17.47 28.16
C LEU A 476 -5.07 16.65 29.43
N LYS A 477 -3.84 16.35 29.87
CA LYS A 477 -3.58 15.66 31.14
C LYS A 477 -4.04 16.50 32.33
N ASP A 478 -3.73 17.80 32.34
CA ASP A 478 -4.16 18.72 33.40
C ASP A 478 -5.69 18.83 33.47
N LYS A 479 -6.36 18.86 32.31
CA LYS A 479 -7.83 18.84 32.25
C LYS A 479 -8.41 17.53 32.78
N LEU A 480 -7.79 16.40 32.46
CA LEU A 480 -8.22 15.09 32.95
C LEU A 480 -8.11 14.99 34.48
N GLU A 481 -7.01 15.48 35.06
CA GLU A 481 -6.82 15.50 36.51
C GLU A 481 -7.90 16.35 37.22
N LYS A 482 -8.24 17.51 36.66
CA LYS A 482 -9.36 18.33 37.16
C LYS A 482 -10.70 17.58 37.12
N LEU A 483 -10.99 16.90 36.01
CA LEU A 483 -12.22 16.11 35.86
C LEU A 483 -12.28 14.94 36.85
N GLN A 484 -11.15 14.27 37.11
CA GLN A 484 -11.07 13.25 38.14
C GLN A 484 -11.35 13.83 39.53
N GLY A 485 -10.84 15.02 39.85
CA GLY A 485 -11.17 15.74 41.08
C GLY A 485 -12.66 16.03 41.23
N TYR A 486 -13.34 16.47 40.15
CA TYR A 486 -14.79 16.67 40.18
C TYR A 486 -15.56 15.36 40.38
N ARG A 487 -15.09 14.25 39.81
CA ARG A 487 -15.70 12.93 39.98
C ARG A 487 -15.70 12.50 41.45
N VAL A 488 -14.58 12.70 42.17
CA VAL A 488 -14.49 12.39 43.60
C VAL A 488 -15.52 13.19 44.40
N LYS A 489 -15.62 14.50 44.15
CA LYS A 489 -16.62 15.37 44.82
C LYS A 489 -18.06 14.94 44.55
N MET A 490 -18.37 14.49 43.33
CA MET A 490 -19.71 13.99 43.01
C MET A 490 -20.05 12.72 43.81
N VAL A 491 -19.08 11.83 44.02
CA VAL A 491 -19.29 10.62 44.84
C VAL A 491 -19.54 10.99 46.30
N GLU A 492 -18.77 11.94 46.85
CA GLU A 492 -18.99 12.43 48.23
C GLU A 492 -20.39 13.03 48.41
N ILE A 493 -20.86 13.84 47.45
CA ILE A 493 -22.20 14.42 47.47
C ILE A 493 -23.27 13.31 47.40
N GLN A 494 -23.09 12.31 46.53
CA GLN A 494 -24.04 11.19 46.41
C GLN A 494 -24.13 10.38 47.70
N ASP A 495 -23.00 10.12 48.37
CA ASP A 495 -23.00 9.41 49.64
C ASP A 495 -23.67 10.23 50.76
N GLN A 496 -23.46 11.55 50.79
CA GLN A 496 -24.14 12.45 51.71
C GLN A 496 -25.66 12.46 51.47
N GLU A 497 -26.11 12.58 50.22
CA GLU A 497 -27.52 12.54 49.86
C GLU A 497 -28.18 11.21 50.23
N LYS A 498 -27.48 10.09 49.99
CA LYS A 498 -27.95 8.76 50.38
C LYS A 498 -28.12 8.64 51.89
N GLY A 499 -27.19 9.22 52.67
CA GLY A 499 -27.31 9.33 54.13
C GLY A 499 -28.55 10.11 54.54
N ASN A 500 -28.76 11.28 53.93
CA ASN A 500 -29.92 12.15 54.19
C ASN A 500 -31.26 11.45 53.86
N ILE A 501 -31.36 10.79 52.70
CA ILE A 501 -32.54 10.02 52.29
C ILE A 501 -32.82 8.88 53.27
N THR A 502 -31.79 8.20 53.74
CA THR A 502 -31.94 7.11 54.72
C THR A 502 -32.49 7.63 56.04
N SER A 503 -32.00 8.77 56.52
CA SER A 503 -32.50 9.44 57.73
C SER A 503 -33.96 9.87 57.57
N PHE A 504 -34.29 10.55 56.46
CA PHE A 504 -35.65 10.99 56.15
C PHE A 504 -36.63 9.81 56.08
N ASN A 505 -36.27 8.72 55.41
CA ASN A 505 -37.09 7.52 55.33
C ASN A 505 -37.36 6.90 56.71
N LYS A 506 -36.38 6.95 57.63
CA LYS A 506 -36.56 6.48 59.01
C LYS A 506 -37.60 7.32 59.76
N GLU A 507 -37.58 8.62 59.57
CA GLU A 507 -38.54 9.55 60.18
C GLU A 507 -39.95 9.36 59.63
N VAL A 508 -40.09 9.29 58.30
CA VAL A 508 -41.37 9.01 57.63
C VAL A 508 -41.96 7.69 58.11
N LYS A 509 -41.13 6.64 58.21
CA LYS A 509 -41.56 5.33 58.71
C LYS A 509 -42.07 5.40 60.15
N SER A 510 -41.42 6.18 61.01
CA SER A 510 -41.87 6.43 62.40
C SER A 510 -43.23 7.14 62.45
N ILE A 511 -43.44 8.14 61.58
CA ILE A 511 -44.74 8.83 61.46
C ILE A 511 -45.84 7.86 61.02
N ILE A 512 -45.58 7.02 60.01
CA ILE A 512 -46.55 6.03 59.51
C ILE A 512 -46.96 5.05 60.61
N TYR A 513 -46.00 4.55 61.41
CA TYR A 513 -46.33 3.64 62.51
C TYR A 513 -47.21 4.30 63.58
N ARG A 514 -46.95 5.56 63.93
CA ARG A 514 -47.81 6.32 64.86
C ARG A 514 -49.24 6.48 64.33
N LEU A 515 -49.37 6.87 63.06
CA LEU A 515 -50.69 6.99 62.42
C LEU A 515 -51.45 5.66 62.35
N ALA A 516 -50.74 4.54 62.14
CA ALA A 516 -51.35 3.22 62.17
C ALA A 516 -51.87 2.84 63.57
N ASP A 517 -51.10 3.13 64.61
CA ASP A 517 -51.48 2.91 66.02
C ASP A 517 -52.70 3.76 66.40
N ASP A 518 -52.69 5.05 66.07
CA ASP A 518 -53.81 5.96 66.31
C ASP A 518 -55.09 5.50 65.59
N LYS A 519 -54.97 4.99 64.36
CA LYS A 519 -56.10 4.43 63.61
C LYS A 519 -56.68 3.18 64.29
N MET A 520 -55.85 2.32 64.87
CA MET A 520 -56.32 1.15 65.62
C MET A 520 -57.06 1.57 66.89
N LYS A 521 -56.53 2.54 67.64
CA LYS A 521 -57.20 3.11 68.81
C LYS A 521 -58.56 3.71 68.44
N LEU A 522 -58.64 4.46 67.34
CA LEU A 522 -59.88 5.09 66.88
C LEU A 522 -60.97 4.07 66.54
N LYS A 523 -60.61 2.96 65.87
CA LYS A 523 -61.54 1.85 65.62
C LYS A 523 -62.06 1.21 66.91
N SER A 524 -61.20 1.08 67.93
CA SER A 524 -61.63 0.56 69.24
C SER A 524 -62.65 1.49 69.90
N VAL A 525 -62.43 2.80 69.81
CA VAL A 525 -63.38 3.80 70.35
C VAL A 525 -64.71 3.76 69.59
N GLU A 526 -64.69 3.65 68.25
CA GLU A 526 -65.90 3.50 67.43
C GLU A 526 -66.73 2.28 67.86
N SER A 527 -66.07 1.15 68.13
CA SER A 527 -66.74 -0.06 68.63
C SER A 527 -67.41 0.17 69.99
N ASN A 528 -66.71 0.82 70.92
CA ASN A 528 -67.24 1.11 72.26
C ASN A 528 -68.44 2.07 72.21
N ILE A 529 -68.42 3.05 71.28
CA ILE A 529 -69.55 3.96 71.07
C ILE A 529 -70.79 3.19 70.59
N LEU A 530 -70.61 2.25 69.65
CA LEU A 530 -71.71 1.44 69.13
C LEU A 530 -72.34 0.55 70.20
N GLU A 531 -71.51 -0.02 71.08
CA GLU A 531 -71.96 -0.81 72.23
C GLU A 531 -72.80 0.05 73.20
N ALA A 532 -72.27 1.21 73.61
CA ALA A 532 -72.99 2.14 74.49
C ALA A 532 -74.31 2.66 73.88
N GLN A 533 -74.36 2.88 72.57
CA GLN A 533 -75.60 3.24 71.87
C GLN A 533 -76.64 2.11 71.92
N THR A 534 -76.20 0.87 71.76
CA THR A 534 -77.08 -0.31 71.83
C THR A 534 -77.65 -0.48 73.23
N GLU A 535 -76.81 -0.33 74.25
CA GLU A 535 -77.21 -0.39 75.66
C GLU A 535 -78.22 0.72 76.00
N LEU A 536 -77.97 1.96 75.55
CA LEU A 536 -78.89 3.08 75.72
C LEU A 536 -80.27 2.81 75.11
N GLU A 537 -80.33 2.28 73.88
CA GLU A 537 -81.60 1.94 73.24
C GLU A 537 -82.33 0.80 73.97
N SER A 538 -81.59 -0.17 74.51
CA SER A 538 -82.16 -1.23 75.35
C SER A 538 -82.81 -0.66 76.62
N HIS A 539 -82.11 0.23 77.33
CA HIS A 539 -82.62 0.90 78.52
C HIS A 539 -83.82 1.79 78.21
N LYS A 540 -83.81 2.52 77.09
CA LYS A 540 -84.97 3.30 76.63
C LYS A 540 -86.19 2.41 76.37
N LYS A 541 -86.00 1.22 75.80
CA LYS A 541 -87.08 0.26 75.55
C LYS A 541 -87.67 -0.25 76.87
N VAL A 542 -86.81 -0.63 77.81
CA VAL A 542 -87.20 -1.06 79.16
C VAL A 542 -87.96 0.05 79.89
N TYR A 543 -87.45 1.28 79.86
CA TYR A 543 -88.11 2.46 80.44
C TYR A 543 -89.50 2.70 79.84
N LYS A 544 -89.65 2.61 78.50
CA LYS A 544 -90.96 2.71 77.84
C LYS A 544 -91.93 1.63 78.33
N THR A 545 -91.47 0.40 78.51
CA THR A 545 -92.30 -0.70 79.02
C THR A 545 -92.74 -0.45 80.47
N PHE A 546 -91.83 -0.04 81.35
CA PHE A 546 -92.18 0.27 82.74
C PHE A 546 -93.20 1.39 82.85
N ARG A 547 -93.09 2.44 82.02
CA ARG A 547 -94.06 3.55 81.98
C ARG A 547 -95.48 3.14 81.53
N THR A 548 -95.64 1.96 80.92
CA THR A 548 -96.95 1.47 80.45
C THR A 548 -97.67 0.57 81.46
N ILE A 549 -97.08 0.27 82.61
CA ILE A 549 -97.63 -0.66 83.62
C ILE A 549 -97.60 0.01 85.01
N PRO A 550 -98.75 0.37 85.63
CA PRO A 550 -98.80 0.93 86.98
C PRO A 550 -98.17 -0.03 88.03
N PRO A 551 -97.50 0.47 89.08
CA PRO A 551 -97.63 1.78 89.70
C PRO A 551 -96.57 2.83 89.27
N PHE A 552 -95.87 2.60 88.15
CA PHE A 552 -94.83 3.50 87.62
C PHE A 552 -95.31 4.38 86.47
#